data_AF-A0AAD6ZMD3-F1
#
_entry.id   AF-A0AAD6ZMD3-F1
#
_cell.length_a   1.000
_cell.length_b   1.000
_cell.length_c   1.000
_cell.angle_alpha   90.00
_cell.angle_beta   90.00
_cell.angle_gamma   90.00
#
_symmetry.space_group_name_H-M   'P 1'
#
loop_
_entity.id
_entity.type
_entity.pdbx_description
1 polymer ?
#
loop_
_entity_poly.entity_id
_entity_poly.type
_entity_poly.pdbx_seq_one_letter_code
_entity_poly.pdbx_strand_id
1 'polypeptide(L)'
;LMFKFNAQHSCHTAECGATGERLRMQERVESDNTEKYIEHNPVDRFIINSHAFHNAHLLRAALPRALLAPLPLFEDRRTKHHELAAELREKQETR
;
A
#
# COMPACT_ATOMS: atom_id res chain seq x y z
N LEU A 1 -3.53 -13.14 -16.79
CA LEU A 1 -4.05 -12.05 -15.93
C LEU A 1 -5.41 -12.47 -15.40
N MET A 2 -5.47 -13.04 -14.20
CA MET A 2 -6.71 -13.60 -13.63
C MET A 2 -7.65 -12.52 -13.05
N PHE A 3 -7.13 -11.30 -12.82
CA PHE A 3 -7.90 -10.16 -12.33
C PHE A 3 -7.77 -8.99 -13.30
N LYS A 4 -8.89 -8.57 -13.90
CA LYS A 4 -9.00 -7.32 -14.69
C LYS A 4 -9.24 -6.09 -13.78
N PHE A 5 -8.88 -6.21 -12.50
CA PHE A 5 -9.10 -5.19 -11.50
C PHE A 5 -7.91 -5.11 -10.55
N ASN A 6 -7.78 -3.97 -9.88
CA ASN A 6 -6.68 -3.72 -8.96
C ASN A 6 -6.91 -4.50 -7.66
N ALA A 7 -6.32 -5.69 -7.58
CA ALA A 7 -6.22 -6.52 -6.40
C ALA A 7 -4.78 -6.54 -5.91
N GLN A 8 -4.59 -6.36 -4.60
CA GLN A 8 -3.28 -6.35 -3.95
C GLN A 8 -3.28 -7.34 -2.79
N HIS A 9 -2.14 -7.96 -2.52
CA HIS A 9 -1.99 -8.80 -1.33
C HIS A 9 -2.06 -7.96 -0.06
N SER A 10 -2.77 -8.44 0.96
CA SER A 10 -2.91 -7.76 2.25
C SER A 10 -1.65 -7.98 3.10
N CYS A 11 -0.53 -7.37 2.68
CA CYS A 11 0.79 -7.57 3.29
C CYS A 11 0.80 -7.25 4.78
N HIS A 12 0.06 -6.23 5.20
CA HIS A 12 -0.03 -5.84 6.61
C HIS A 12 -0.65 -6.95 7.47
N THR A 13 -1.77 -7.53 7.03
CA THR A 13 -2.42 -8.60 7.80
C THR A 13 -1.72 -9.94 7.68
N ALA A 14 -1.02 -10.16 6.57
CA ALA A 14 -0.20 -11.35 6.37
C ALA A 14 1.20 -11.22 6.98
N GLU A 15 1.55 -10.08 7.60
CA GLU A 15 2.86 -9.81 8.20
C GLU A 15 4.04 -10.06 7.23
N CYS A 16 3.87 -9.70 5.97
CA CYS A 16 4.92 -9.82 4.95
C CYS A 16 6.09 -8.90 5.28
N GLY A 17 7.31 -9.38 5.04
CA GLY A 17 8.54 -8.69 5.42
C GLY A 17 9.43 -8.34 4.22
N ALA A 18 10.28 -7.33 4.38
CA ALA A 18 11.36 -7.02 3.43
C ALA A 18 12.55 -7.98 3.61
N THR A 19 12.28 -9.29 3.57
CA THR A 19 13.24 -10.38 3.80
C THR A 19 13.90 -10.87 2.52
N GLY A 20 13.24 -10.68 1.38
CA GLY A 20 13.77 -11.05 0.09
C GLY A 20 14.83 -10.06 -0.42
N GLU A 21 15.79 -10.57 -1.19
CA GLU A 21 16.78 -9.79 -1.93
C GLU A 21 16.80 -10.23 -3.40
N ARG A 22 16.95 -9.27 -4.32
CA ARG A 22 17.05 -9.55 -5.75
C ARG A 22 17.92 -8.50 -6.45
N LEU A 23 18.42 -8.83 -7.64
CA LEU A 23 19.00 -7.84 -8.54
C LEU A 23 17.90 -6.90 -9.03
N ARG A 24 18.20 -5.61 -9.02
CA ARG A 24 17.27 -4.57 -9.45
C ARG A 24 17.12 -4.64 -10.96
N MET A 25 15.88 -4.81 -11.41
CA MET A 25 15.52 -4.80 -12.82
C MET A 25 15.32 -3.37 -13.32
N GLN A 26 16.02 -2.98 -14.39
CA GLN A 26 15.84 -1.72 -15.09
C GLN A 26 15.67 -1.99 -16.58
N GLU A 27 14.60 -1.47 -17.18
CA GLU A 27 14.31 -1.67 -18.61
C GLU A 27 14.28 -3.15 -19.07
N ARG A 28 13.94 -4.06 -18.15
CA ARG A 28 13.97 -5.53 -18.32
C ARG A 28 15.37 -6.16 -18.34
N VAL A 29 16.40 -5.44 -17.90
CA VAL A 29 17.77 -5.94 -17.73
C VAL A 29 18.12 -5.91 -16.24
N GLU A 30 18.80 -6.96 -15.76
CA GLU A 30 19.36 -6.97 -14.41
C GLU A 30 20.49 -5.95 -14.31
N SER A 31 20.44 -5.10 -13.29
CA SER A 31 21.55 -4.22 -12.94
C SER A 31 22.42 -4.87 -11.86
N ASP A 32 23.63 -4.35 -11.67
CA ASP A 32 24.54 -4.80 -10.61
C ASP A 32 24.12 -4.37 -9.19
N ASN A 33 23.00 -3.65 -9.06
CA ASN A 33 22.48 -3.21 -7.77
C ASN A 33 21.52 -4.25 -7.19
N THR A 34 21.69 -4.61 -5.92
CA THR A 34 20.68 -5.39 -5.19
C THR A 34 19.65 -4.50 -4.52
N GLU A 35 18.41 -4.98 -4.45
CA GLU A 35 17.33 -4.35 -3.70
C GLU A 35 16.64 -5.38 -2.79
N LYS A 36 16.23 -4.92 -1.60
CA LYS A 36 15.31 -5.69 -0.76
C LYS A 36 13.90 -5.58 -1.33
N TYR A 37 13.16 -6.68 -1.33
CA TYR A 37 11.76 -6.70 -1.73
C TYR A 37 10.88 -7.35 -0.67
N ILE A 38 9.58 -7.05 -0.71
CA ILE A 38 8.60 -7.66 0.19
C ILE A 38 8.37 -9.10 -0.24
N GLU A 39 8.79 -10.03 0.60
CA GLU A 39 8.49 -11.45 0.44
C GLU A 39 7.11 -11.72 1.04
N HIS A 40 6.23 -12.34 0.24
CA HIS A 40 4.85 -12.56 0.64
C HIS A 40 4.71 -13.89 1.37
N ASN A 41 4.12 -13.84 2.56
CA ASN A 41 3.66 -15.05 3.24
C ASN A 41 2.52 -15.71 2.45
N PRO A 42 2.41 -17.05 2.47
CA PRO A 42 1.42 -17.81 1.71
C PRO A 42 0.01 -17.74 2.36
N VAL A 43 -0.48 -16.52 2.55
CA VAL A 43 -1.80 -16.22 3.12
C VAL A 43 -2.66 -15.62 2.02
N ASP A 44 -3.74 -16.31 1.65
CA ASP A 44 -4.66 -15.87 0.60
C ASP A 44 -5.61 -14.78 1.08
N ARG A 45 -5.05 -13.60 1.34
CA ARG A 45 -5.80 -12.41 1.76
C ARG A 45 -5.46 -11.24 0.86
N PHE A 46 -6.49 -10.68 0.24
CA PHE A 46 -6.33 -9.63 -0.77
C PHE A 46 -7.23 -8.43 -0.46
N ILE A 47 -6.76 -7.25 -0.85
CA ILE A 47 -7.49 -5.99 -0.80
C ILE A 47 -7.81 -5.60 -2.25
N ILE A 48 -9.05 -5.19 -2.48
CA ILE A 48 -9.50 -4.71 -3.78
C ILE A 48 -9.60 -3.18 -3.70
N ASN A 49 -8.91 -2.48 -4.60
CA ASN A 49 -9.08 -1.03 -4.71
C ASN A 49 -10.40 -0.72 -5.44
N SER A 50 -11.46 -0.53 -4.66
CA SER A 50 -12.80 -0.20 -5.15
C SER A 50 -12.88 1.14 -5.90
N HIS A 51 -11.92 2.05 -5.69
CA HIS A 51 -11.86 3.34 -6.37
C HIS A 51 -11.24 3.28 -7.78
N ALA A 52 -10.53 2.19 -8.10
CA ALA A 52 -9.96 1.98 -9.43
C ALA A 52 -11.00 1.58 -10.48
N PHE A 53 -12.23 1.25 -10.07
CA PHE A 53 -13.30 0.83 -10.97
C PHE A 53 -14.08 2.04 -11.53
N HIS A 54 -14.34 2.04 -12.84
CA HIS A 54 -15.20 3.05 -13.48
C HIS A 54 -16.62 3.10 -12.89
N ASN A 55 -17.12 1.97 -12.40
CA ASN A 55 -18.43 1.81 -11.78
C ASN A 55 -18.36 1.70 -10.24
N ALA A 56 -17.37 2.34 -9.60
CA ALA A 56 -17.18 2.30 -8.14
C ALA A 56 -18.44 2.69 -7.33
N HIS A 57 -19.33 3.51 -7.91
CA HIS A 57 -20.61 3.87 -7.28
C HIS A 57 -21.57 2.68 -7.13
N LEU A 58 -21.64 1.78 -8.12
CA LEU A 58 -22.46 0.56 -8.05
C LEU A 58 -21.91 -0.40 -7.01
N LEU A 59 -20.58 -0.57 -6.93
CA LEU A 59 -19.93 -1.38 -5.91
C LEU A 59 -20.22 -0.85 -4.50
N ARG A 60 -20.17 0.47 -4.30
CA ARG A 60 -20.53 1.11 -3.02
C ARG A 60 -21.99 0.94 -2.62
N ALA A 61 -22.90 0.84 -3.59
CA ALA A 61 -24.31 0.60 -3.33
C ALA A 61 -24.62 -0.87 -3.01
N ALA A 62 -23.88 -1.79 -3.63
CA ALA A 62 -24.12 -3.24 -3.49
C ALA A 62 -23.42 -3.87 -2.27
N LEU A 63 -22.31 -3.30 -1.81
CA LEU A 63 -21.51 -3.86 -0.71
C LEU A 63 -21.83 -3.19 0.65
N PRO A 64 -21.71 -3.94 1.76
CA PRO A 64 -21.83 -3.38 3.10
C PRO A 64 -20.88 -2.20 3.30
N ARG A 65 -21.39 -1.10 3.88
CA ARG A 65 -20.59 0.11 4.13
C ARG A 65 -19.35 -0.17 4.97
N ALA A 66 -19.40 -1.13 5.88
CA ALA A 66 -18.26 -1.54 6.71
C ALA A 66 -17.03 -2.02 5.91
N LEU A 67 -17.22 -2.47 4.66
CA LEU A 67 -16.12 -2.93 3.79
C LEU A 67 -15.49 -1.81 2.96
N LEU A 68 -16.18 -0.68 2.81
CA LEU A 68 -15.82 0.39 1.89
C LEU A 68 -15.68 1.76 2.56
N ALA A 69 -16.09 1.88 3.82
CA ALA A 69 -15.89 3.09 4.60
C ALA A 69 -14.37 3.33 4.76
N PRO A 70 -13.90 4.56 4.50
CA PRO A 70 -12.54 4.93 4.85
C PRO A 70 -12.30 4.70 6.34
N LEU A 71 -11.24 3.98 6.69
CA LEU A 71 -10.78 3.85 8.06
C LEU A 71 -9.84 5.01 8.36
N PRO A 72 -10.11 5.83 9.40
CA PRO A 72 -9.18 6.87 9.80
C PRO A 72 -7.87 6.22 10.25
N LEU A 73 -6.77 6.55 9.59
CA LEU A 73 -5.43 6.13 10.01
C LEU A 73 -5.02 6.80 11.33
N PHE A 74 -5.54 8.01 11.58
CA PHE A 74 -5.35 8.78 12.80
C PHE A 74 -6.69 9.39 13.20
N GLU A 75 -7.01 9.37 14.50
CA GLU A 75 -8.24 9.96 15.03
C GLU A 75 -8.29 11.47 14.77
N ASP A 76 -7.22 12.18 15.12
CA ASP A 76 -7.02 13.58 14.77
C ASP A 76 -6.01 13.71 13.63
N ARG A 77 -6.54 13.73 12.41
CA ARG A 77 -5.77 13.98 11.19
C ARG A 77 -4.96 15.27 11.26
N ARG A 78 -5.47 16.33 11.90
CA ARG A 78 -4.87 17.66 11.87
C ARG A 78 -3.64 17.70 12.78
N THR A 79 -3.76 17.17 13.98
CA THR A 79 -2.64 17.02 14.91
C THR A 79 -1.54 16.17 14.29
N LYS A 80 -1.87 15.00 13.71
CA LYS A 80 -0.87 14.15 13.05
C LYS A 80 -0.18 14.85 11.87
N HIS A 81 -0.92 15.63 11.09
CA HIS A 81 -0.33 16.40 10.00
C HIS A 81 0.65 17.46 10.51
N HIS A 82 0.36 18.12 11.64
CA HIS A 82 1.26 19.10 12.23
C HIS A 82 2.55 18.45 12.75
N GLU A 83 2.43 17.29 13.41
CA GLU A 83 3.57 16.49 13.86
C GLU A 83 4.49 16.10 12.70
N LEU A 84 3.93 15.47 11.66
CA LEU A 84 4.70 15.03 10.48
C LEU A 84 5.38 16.21 9.76
N ALA A 85 4.70 17.36 9.70
CA ALA A 85 5.28 18.57 9.12
C ALA A 85 6.43 19.14 9.95
N ALA A 86 6.37 19.03 11.29
CA ALA A 86 7.46 19.43 12.18
C ALA A 86 8.67 18.49 12.01
N GLU A 87 8.45 17.18 12.07
CA GLU A 87 9.50 16.17 11.85
C GLU A 87 10.21 16.35 10.49
N LEU A 88 9.45 16.69 9.45
CA LEU A 88 10.02 16.91 8.12
C LEU A 88 10.94 18.14 8.08
N ARG A 89 10.55 19.25 8.74
CA ARG A 89 11.36 20.48 8.79
C ARG A 89 12.70 20.23 9.50
N GLU A 90 12.67 19.55 10.65
CA GLU A 90 13.88 19.19 11.39
C GLU A 90 14.83 18.32 10.55
N LYS A 91 14.30 17.33 9.82
CA LYS A 91 15.07 16.46 8.92
C LYS A 91 15.66 17.20 7.72
N GLN A 92 15.04 18.29 7.29
CA GLN A 92 15.54 19.12 6.19
C GLN A 92 16.62 20.09 6.65
N GLU A 93 16.54 20.62 7.88
CA GLU A 93 17.55 21.52 8.46
C GLU A 93 18.85 20.78 8.84
N THR A 94 18.76 19.47 9.09
CA THR A 94 19.91 18.61 9.43
C THR A 94 20.62 18.00 8.22
N ARG A 95 20.23 18.37 7.00
CA ARG A 95 20.74 17.81 5.73
C ARG A 95 21.53 18.86 4.94
#